data_AF-A0A531KPI3-F1
#
_entry.id   AF-A0A531KPI3-F1
#
_cell.length_a   1.000
_cell.length_b   1.000
_cell.length_c   1.000
_cell.angle_alpha   90.00
_cell.angle_beta   90.00
_cell.angle_gamma   90.00
#
_symmetry.space_group_name_H-M   'P 1'
#
loop_
_entity.id
_entity.type
_entity.pdbx_description
1 polymer ?
#
loop_
_entity_poly.entity_id
_entity_poly.type
_entity_poly.pdbx_seq_one_letter_code
_entity_poly.pdbx_strand_id
1 'polypeptide(L)'
;MSGIILKVFSNADDVHLVWRHENDIPGCLGFAIECRRGDAEPKYLSNRVGFEGDTEVDDQGERLTSRSSQIWPFQRYDWTDHAADLGDVIAYRVVARVLGDDGKLKDGLSSDWSEALTLSAGCGDGVSVHFNRGYVLSQFMARYMKRKGITLAELKATAVVVSQQVDREVRAFLGGTLREAMLGIMGEVAESSSLELHAALYELSDEELIDALVAVGERAHV
;
A
#
# COMPACT_ATOMS: atom_id res chain seq x y z
N MET A 1 -24.91 4.19 21.54
CA MET A 1 -25.00 2.99 20.69
C MET A 1 -24.36 3.32 19.35
N SER A 2 -23.63 2.35 18.80
CA SER A 2 -22.47 2.45 17.89
C SER A 2 -22.56 3.49 16.78
N GLY A 3 -21.76 4.55 16.96
CA GLY A 3 -21.53 5.57 15.96
C GLY A 3 -20.33 5.23 15.09
N ILE A 4 -20.57 4.98 13.82
CA ILE A 4 -19.57 4.49 12.84
C ILE A 4 -19.08 3.06 13.14
N ILE A 5 -19.45 2.14 12.25
CA ILE A 5 -18.97 0.76 12.21
C ILE A 5 -17.86 0.68 11.16
N LEU A 6 -16.64 0.35 11.59
CA LEU A 6 -15.47 0.18 10.75
C LEU A 6 -15.17 -1.31 10.56
N LYS A 7 -14.88 -1.71 9.33
CA LYS A 7 -14.23 -2.99 8.99
C LYS A 7 -12.91 -2.70 8.30
N VAL A 8 -11.92 -3.51 8.63
CA VAL A 8 -10.57 -3.42 8.07
C VAL A 8 -10.16 -4.78 7.55
N PHE A 9 -9.66 -4.82 6.33
CA PHE A 9 -9.17 -6.01 5.64
C PHE A 9 -7.76 -5.74 5.16
N SER A 10 -6.89 -6.73 5.20
CA SER A 10 -5.52 -6.59 4.73
C SER A 10 -5.14 -7.74 3.81
N ASN A 11 -4.17 -7.49 2.95
CA ASN A 11 -3.43 -8.51 2.22
C ASN A 11 -1.93 -8.33 2.51
N ALA A 12 -1.08 -8.75 1.57
CA ALA A 12 0.37 -8.66 1.68
C ALA A 12 0.93 -7.22 1.56
N ASP A 13 0.20 -6.29 0.95
CA ASP A 13 0.74 -4.99 0.52
C ASP A 13 -0.20 -3.78 0.71
N ASP A 14 -1.44 -4.01 1.11
CA ASP A 14 -2.48 -3.01 1.25
C ASP A 14 -3.39 -3.31 2.45
N VAL A 15 -3.97 -2.25 3.01
CA VAL A 15 -5.09 -2.35 3.94
C VAL A 15 -6.31 -1.63 3.38
N HIS A 16 -7.40 -2.34 3.21
CA HIS A 16 -8.69 -1.81 2.78
C HIS A 16 -9.62 -1.60 3.98
N LEU A 17 -10.07 -0.36 4.15
CA LEU A 17 -11.01 0.07 5.16
C LEU A 17 -12.36 0.31 4.52
N VAL A 18 -13.43 -0.13 5.18
CA VAL A 18 -14.82 0.19 4.82
C VAL A 18 -15.57 0.56 6.08
N TRP A 19 -16.29 1.67 6.06
CA TRP A 19 -17.09 2.11 7.21
C TRP A 19 -18.48 2.54 6.81
N ARG A 20 -19.38 2.50 7.78
CA ARG A 20 -20.75 3.02 7.67
C ARG A 20 -21.17 3.64 9.00
N HIS A 21 -22.14 4.54 9.00
CA HIS A 21 -22.78 5.02 10.22
C HIS A 21 -24.25 4.56 10.27
N GLU A 22 -24.78 4.42 11.47
CA GLU A 22 -26.16 3.93 11.67
C GLU A 22 -27.21 5.03 11.48
N ASN A 23 -26.85 6.27 11.81
CA ASN A 23 -27.73 7.43 11.73
C ASN A 23 -26.96 8.59 11.08
N ASP A 24 -27.68 9.49 10.43
CA ASP A 24 -27.13 10.73 9.90
C ASP A 24 -26.29 11.45 10.97
N ILE A 25 -25.13 11.96 10.54
CA ILE A 25 -24.23 12.75 11.37
C ILE A 25 -24.37 14.22 10.95
N PRO A 26 -25.13 15.04 11.69
CA PRO A 26 -25.39 16.43 11.31
C PRO A 26 -24.09 17.22 11.11
N GLY A 27 -24.02 17.97 10.00
CA GLY A 27 -22.87 18.80 9.67
C GLY A 27 -21.60 18.01 9.27
N CYS A 28 -21.68 16.68 9.10
CA CYS A 28 -20.54 15.89 8.66
C CYS A 28 -20.18 16.20 7.20
N LEU A 29 -18.92 16.58 6.97
CA LEU A 29 -18.36 16.87 5.64
C LEU A 29 -17.38 15.79 5.17
N GLY A 30 -17.29 14.67 5.90
CA GLY A 30 -16.46 13.51 5.57
C GLY A 30 -15.76 12.95 6.81
N PHE A 31 -14.74 12.12 6.58
CA PHE A 31 -14.11 11.34 7.65
C PHE A 31 -12.58 11.50 7.64
N ALA A 32 -12.01 11.69 8.82
CA ALA A 32 -10.58 11.53 9.03
C ALA A 32 -10.29 10.08 9.43
N ILE A 33 -9.13 9.58 9.02
CA ILE A 33 -8.68 8.23 9.35
C ILE A 33 -7.44 8.36 10.21
N GLU A 34 -7.50 7.87 11.43
CA GLU A 34 -6.34 7.68 12.29
C GLU A 34 -5.77 6.29 12.05
N CYS A 35 -4.44 6.22 12.01
CA CYS A 35 -3.67 5.02 11.82
C CYS A 35 -2.63 4.93 12.94
N ARG A 36 -2.61 3.79 13.61
CA ARG A 36 -1.60 3.43 14.60
C ARG A 36 -0.77 2.27 14.05
N ARG A 37 0.55 2.44 13.98
CA ARG A 37 1.49 1.44 13.47
C ARG A 37 2.41 1.00 14.60
N GLY A 38 2.34 -0.28 14.97
CA GLY A 38 2.98 -0.81 16.17
C GLY A 38 2.62 0.01 17.41
N ASP A 39 3.65 0.38 18.18
CA ASP A 39 3.52 1.18 19.41
C ASP A 39 3.65 2.70 19.18
N ALA A 40 3.73 3.15 17.92
CA ALA A 40 3.83 4.57 17.62
C ALA A 40 2.52 5.32 17.94
N GLU A 41 2.64 6.60 18.27
CA GLU A 41 1.47 7.47 18.43
C GLU A 41 0.60 7.49 17.17
N PRO A 42 -0.74 7.41 17.31
CA PRO A 42 -1.67 7.54 16.20
C PRO A 42 -1.44 8.79 15.37
N LYS A 43 -1.52 8.65 14.05
CA LYS A 43 -1.46 9.78 13.11
C LYS A 43 -2.64 9.75 12.17
N TYR A 44 -3.09 10.91 11.75
CA TYR A 44 -4.09 11.02 10.71
C TYR A 44 -3.46 10.77 9.33
N LEU A 45 -4.11 9.94 8.52
CA LEU A 45 -3.71 9.72 7.15
C LEU A 45 -3.83 11.02 6.33
N SER A 46 -2.98 11.15 5.33
CA SER A 46 -3.00 12.28 4.40
C SER A 46 -3.98 12.01 3.26
N ASN A 47 -4.75 13.04 2.88
CA ASN A 47 -5.64 13.04 1.73
C ASN A 47 -5.14 14.10 0.72
N ARG A 48 -5.52 13.94 -0.55
CA ARG A 48 -5.15 14.82 -1.66
C ARG A 48 -6.34 15.55 -2.30
N VAL A 49 -7.53 15.26 -1.81
CA VAL A 49 -8.77 15.89 -2.27
C VAL A 49 -9.25 16.82 -1.15
N GLY A 50 -8.96 18.11 -1.31
CA GLY A 50 -9.48 19.18 -0.46
C GLY A 50 -10.88 19.63 -0.89
N PHE A 51 -11.34 20.75 -0.32
CA PHE A 51 -12.58 21.40 -0.73
C PHE A 51 -12.34 22.31 -1.94
N GLU A 52 -13.40 22.60 -2.71
CA GLU A 52 -13.32 23.41 -3.94
C GLU A 52 -12.71 24.81 -3.71
N GLY A 53 -12.90 25.38 -2.52
CA GLY A 53 -12.38 26.70 -2.13
C GLY A 53 -10.96 26.69 -1.55
N ASP A 54 -10.30 25.54 -1.41
CA ASP A 54 -8.97 25.48 -0.80
C ASP A 54 -7.91 26.06 -1.74
N THR A 55 -7.28 27.13 -1.27
CA THR A 55 -6.28 27.92 -2.01
C THR A 55 -4.94 28.01 -1.28
N GLU A 56 -4.80 27.25 -0.20
CA GLU A 56 -3.59 27.26 0.60
C GLU A 56 -2.37 26.79 -0.19
N VAL A 57 -1.24 27.43 0.11
CA VAL A 57 0.05 27.19 -0.51
C VAL A 57 1.09 26.80 0.54
N ASP A 58 2.15 26.13 0.13
CA ASP A 58 3.32 25.87 0.96
C ASP A 58 4.24 27.10 1.10
N ASP A 59 5.35 26.94 1.82
CA ASP A 59 6.35 28.00 2.04
C ASP A 59 6.99 28.52 0.74
N GLN A 60 6.83 27.79 -0.37
CA GLN A 60 7.36 28.15 -1.69
C GLN A 60 6.28 28.81 -2.57
N GLY A 61 5.06 28.98 -2.05
CA GLY A 61 3.93 29.54 -2.79
C GLY A 61 3.23 28.54 -3.72
N GLU A 62 3.57 27.25 -3.64
CA GLU A 62 2.95 26.21 -4.46
C GLU A 62 1.69 25.67 -3.79
N ARG A 63 0.64 25.38 -4.56
CA ARG A 63 -0.60 24.83 -4.01
C ARG A 63 -0.33 23.53 -3.28
N LEU A 64 -0.88 23.41 -2.08
CA LEU A 64 -0.77 22.17 -1.31
C LEU A 64 -1.40 21.02 -2.10
N THR A 65 -0.68 19.90 -2.19
CA THR A 65 -1.14 18.71 -2.94
C THR A 65 -1.60 17.58 -2.02
N SER A 66 -1.40 17.73 -0.70
CA SER A 66 -1.91 16.81 0.31
C SER A 66 -1.98 17.46 1.69
N ARG A 67 -2.92 17.02 2.54
CA ARG A 67 -3.10 17.46 3.93
C ARG A 67 -3.56 16.33 4.82
N SER A 68 -3.37 16.50 6.13
CA SER A 68 -4.03 15.65 7.14
C SER A 68 -5.52 15.53 6.85
N SER A 69 -6.06 14.32 6.99
CA SER A 69 -7.49 14.06 6.81
C SER A 69 -8.39 14.75 7.84
N GLN A 70 -7.82 15.34 8.91
CA GLN A 70 -8.56 16.26 9.78
C GLN A 70 -8.97 17.56 9.08
N ILE A 71 -8.16 18.00 8.11
CA ILE A 71 -8.35 19.22 7.33
C ILE A 71 -9.05 18.88 6.01
N TRP A 72 -8.56 17.83 5.32
CA TRP A 72 -9.13 17.33 4.07
C TRP A 72 -9.75 15.95 4.28
N PRO A 73 -10.97 15.88 4.85
CA PRO A 73 -11.61 14.60 5.12
C PRO A 73 -11.86 13.77 3.85
N PHE A 74 -11.84 12.45 4.02
CA PHE A 74 -12.29 11.54 2.99
C PHE A 74 -13.81 11.65 2.84
N GLN A 75 -14.27 12.08 1.67
CA GLN A 75 -15.68 12.23 1.30
C GLN A 75 -16.22 10.96 0.64
N ARG A 76 -15.99 9.82 1.30
CA ARG A 76 -16.35 8.47 0.85
C ARG A 76 -16.50 7.55 2.07
N TYR A 77 -16.77 6.28 1.84
CA TYR A 77 -17.02 5.27 2.89
C TYR A 77 -16.03 4.10 2.87
N ASP A 78 -15.00 4.21 2.03
CA ASP A 78 -13.93 3.23 1.89
C ASP A 78 -12.59 3.92 1.61
N TRP A 79 -11.49 3.26 1.96
CA TRP A 79 -10.15 3.74 1.69
C TRP A 79 -9.17 2.58 1.62
N THR A 80 -8.17 2.66 0.73
CA THR A 80 -7.05 1.72 0.71
C THR A 80 -5.76 2.43 1.13
N ASP A 81 -5.16 1.97 2.23
CA ASP A 81 -3.85 2.41 2.68
C ASP A 81 -2.76 1.58 2.01
N HIS A 82 -2.18 2.17 0.94
CA HIS A 82 -1.07 1.60 0.17
C HIS A 82 0.32 1.83 0.79
N ALA A 83 0.38 2.38 2.01
CA ALA A 83 1.64 2.59 2.73
C ALA A 83 1.92 1.50 3.76
N ALA A 84 1.13 0.42 3.79
CA ALA A 84 1.33 -0.72 4.66
C ALA A 84 2.24 -1.75 3.97
N ASP A 85 3.12 -2.38 4.73
CA ASP A 85 4.03 -3.42 4.20
C ASP A 85 3.85 -4.74 4.96
N LEU A 86 4.29 -5.85 4.34
CA LEU A 86 4.20 -7.19 4.92
C LEU A 86 4.83 -7.23 6.32
N GLY A 87 4.09 -7.76 7.30
CA GLY A 87 4.53 -7.84 8.71
C GLY A 87 4.23 -6.60 9.55
N ASP A 88 3.79 -5.49 8.95
CA ASP A 88 3.33 -4.33 9.71
C ASP A 88 2.16 -4.72 10.63
N VAL A 89 2.19 -4.20 11.86
CA VAL A 89 1.07 -4.31 12.81
C VAL A 89 0.33 -2.98 12.82
N ILE A 90 -0.91 -2.95 12.36
CA ILE A 90 -1.65 -1.70 12.15
C ILE A 90 -3.05 -1.78 12.75
N ALA A 91 -3.52 -0.66 13.31
CA ALA A 91 -4.92 -0.45 13.69
C ALA A 91 -5.42 0.90 13.17
N TYR A 92 -6.72 1.00 12.93
CA TYR A 92 -7.34 2.20 12.38
C TYR A 92 -8.55 2.66 13.20
N ARG A 93 -8.83 3.96 13.15
CA ARG A 93 -10.07 4.56 13.66
C ARG A 93 -10.58 5.59 12.66
N VAL A 94 -11.89 5.60 12.44
CA VAL A 94 -12.55 6.58 11.58
C VAL A 94 -13.23 7.63 12.46
N VAL A 95 -13.00 8.91 12.16
CA VAL A 95 -13.54 10.05 12.90
C VAL A 95 -14.31 10.96 11.95
N ALA A 96 -15.61 11.15 12.17
CA ALA A 96 -16.39 12.13 11.41
C ALA A 96 -15.83 13.54 11.60
N ARG A 97 -15.76 14.30 10.51
CA ARG A 97 -15.38 15.72 10.51
C ARG A 97 -16.63 16.56 10.35
N VAL A 98 -17.02 17.23 11.43
CA VAL A 98 -18.27 18.01 11.50
C VAL A 98 -17.96 19.50 11.43
N LEU A 99 -18.72 20.23 10.63
CA LEU A 99 -18.66 21.68 10.56
C LEU A 99 -19.26 22.29 11.82
N GLY A 100 -18.43 22.98 12.61
CA GLY A 100 -18.88 23.75 13.76
C GLY A 100 -19.46 25.11 13.38
N ASP A 101 -20.16 25.75 14.32
CA ASP A 101 -20.75 27.09 14.15
C ASP A 101 -19.70 28.18 13.83
N ASP A 102 -18.43 27.93 14.17
CA ASP A 102 -17.29 28.79 13.85
C ASP A 102 -16.76 28.59 12.42
N GLY A 103 -17.45 27.77 11.61
CA GLY A 103 -17.06 27.43 10.24
C GLY A 103 -15.85 26.49 10.15
N LYS A 104 -15.39 25.91 11.27
CA LYS A 104 -14.23 25.03 11.31
C LYS A 104 -14.63 23.57 11.49
N LEU A 105 -13.85 22.67 10.92
CA LEU A 105 -14.02 21.23 11.11
C LEU A 105 -13.58 20.81 12.53
N LYS A 106 -14.45 20.08 13.21
CA LYS A 106 -14.22 19.49 14.54
C LYS A 106 -14.44 17.99 14.50
N ASP A 107 -13.82 17.30 15.46
CA ASP A 107 -14.01 15.88 15.69
C ASP A 107 -15.46 15.64 16.11
N GLY A 108 -16.17 14.84 15.31
CA GLY A 108 -17.50 14.36 15.64
C GLY A 108 -17.46 12.94 16.17
N LEU A 109 -18.46 12.16 15.79
CA LEU A 109 -18.56 10.74 16.11
C LEU A 109 -17.37 9.95 15.56
N SER A 110 -16.84 9.02 16.35
CA SER A 110 -15.75 8.13 15.93
C SER A 110 -16.15 6.67 16.08
N SER A 111 -15.62 5.82 15.19
CA SER A 111 -15.64 4.38 15.42
C SER A 111 -14.80 4.02 16.64
N ASP A 112 -15.00 2.81 17.16
CA ASP A 112 -13.96 2.17 17.95
C ASP A 112 -12.69 1.98 17.11
N TRP A 113 -11.55 1.77 17.77
CA TRP A 113 -10.36 1.28 17.08
C TRP A 113 -10.65 -0.11 16.51
N SER A 114 -10.19 -0.38 15.29
CA SER A 114 -10.14 -1.74 14.77
C SER A 114 -9.27 -2.60 15.68
N GLU A 115 -9.47 -3.91 15.62
CA GLU A 115 -8.45 -4.84 16.08
C GLU A 115 -7.14 -4.54 15.33
N ALA A 116 -6.01 -4.74 16.02
CA ALA A 116 -4.72 -4.68 15.37
C ALA A 116 -4.60 -5.87 14.44
N LEU A 117 -4.25 -5.60 13.18
CA LEU A 117 -4.00 -6.62 12.17
C LEU A 117 -2.50 -6.67 11.87
N THR A 118 -2.01 -7.85 11.54
CA THR A 118 -0.67 -8.03 10.99
C THR A 118 -0.81 -8.31 9.50
N LEU A 119 -0.17 -7.48 8.65
CA LEU A 119 -0.20 -7.70 7.21
C LEU A 119 0.47 -9.03 6.88
N SER A 120 -0.23 -9.86 6.12
CA SER A 120 0.18 -11.20 5.76
C SER A 120 -0.31 -11.55 4.36
N ALA A 121 0.47 -12.34 3.65
CA ALA A 121 0.06 -12.96 2.39
C ALA A 121 -0.87 -14.16 2.60
N GLY A 122 -0.99 -14.68 3.82
CA GLY A 122 -1.78 -15.87 4.11
C GLY A 122 -3.29 -15.62 3.95
N CYS A 123 -3.95 -16.46 3.15
CA CYS A 123 -5.40 -16.42 2.97
C CYS A 123 -6.14 -17.61 3.62
N GLY A 124 -5.43 -18.43 4.40
CA GLY A 124 -5.94 -19.63 5.05
C GLY A 124 -5.57 -20.91 4.31
N ASP A 125 -5.77 -22.07 4.95
CA ASP A 125 -5.60 -23.39 4.35
C ASP A 125 -4.25 -23.66 3.67
N GLY A 126 -3.17 -23.04 4.19
CA GLY A 126 -1.83 -23.16 3.62
C GLY A 126 -1.63 -22.42 2.29
N VAL A 127 -2.59 -21.59 1.88
CA VAL A 127 -2.52 -20.76 0.67
C VAL A 127 -2.07 -19.36 1.04
N SER A 128 -1.20 -18.79 0.21
CA SER A 128 -0.79 -17.38 0.29
C SER A 128 -0.89 -16.71 -1.07
N VAL A 129 -1.26 -15.44 -1.10
CA VAL A 129 -1.37 -14.63 -2.30
C VAL A 129 -0.38 -13.48 -2.23
N HIS A 130 0.43 -13.33 -3.28
CA HIS A 130 1.48 -12.33 -3.38
C HIS A 130 1.31 -11.54 -4.67
N PHE A 131 1.66 -10.26 -4.63
CA PHE A 131 1.47 -9.35 -5.77
C PHE A 131 2.79 -8.66 -6.12
N ASN A 132 2.96 -8.39 -7.42
CA ASN A 132 3.91 -7.40 -7.88
C ASN A 132 3.24 -6.02 -7.87
N ARG A 133 4.05 -4.95 -7.87
CA ARG A 133 3.54 -3.58 -7.89
C ARG A 133 3.56 -3.03 -9.32
N GLY A 134 2.42 -2.50 -9.76
CA GLY A 134 2.27 -1.94 -11.10
C GLY A 134 3.19 -0.74 -11.35
N TYR A 135 3.75 -0.69 -12.56
CA TYR A 135 4.64 0.38 -13.02
C TYR A 135 3.94 1.74 -13.21
N VAL A 136 2.67 1.73 -13.61
CA VAL A 136 1.98 2.94 -14.09
C VAL A 136 1.67 3.89 -12.94
N LEU A 137 2.47 4.96 -12.85
CA LEU A 137 2.17 6.22 -12.15
C LEU A 137 2.04 6.14 -10.61
N SER A 138 2.74 5.20 -9.96
CA SER A 138 2.84 5.27 -8.51
C SER A 138 3.54 6.57 -8.07
N GLN A 139 3.11 7.13 -6.95
CA GLN A 139 3.75 8.33 -6.38
C GLN A 139 5.21 8.07 -6.02
N PHE A 140 5.52 6.82 -5.70
CA PHE A 140 6.89 6.38 -5.54
C PHE A 140 7.69 6.56 -6.85
N MET A 141 7.16 6.14 -8.00
CA MET A 141 7.82 6.33 -9.31
C MET A 141 7.96 7.81 -9.69
N ALA A 142 6.94 8.64 -9.46
CA ALA A 142 7.04 10.08 -9.72
C ALA A 142 8.15 10.73 -8.88
N ARG A 143 8.22 10.42 -7.57
CA ARG A 143 9.28 10.90 -6.69
C ARG A 143 10.64 10.32 -7.07
N TYR A 144 10.69 9.04 -7.44
CA TYR A 144 11.91 8.36 -7.86
C TYR A 144 12.52 9.04 -9.09
N MET A 145 11.71 9.24 -10.13
CA MET A 145 12.09 9.95 -11.36
C MET A 145 12.58 11.37 -11.07
N LYS A 146 11.84 12.13 -10.24
CA LYS A 146 12.25 13.48 -9.82
C LYS A 146 13.59 13.48 -9.06
N ARG A 147 13.81 12.53 -8.14
CA ARG A 147 15.06 12.42 -7.37
C ARG A 147 16.25 12.04 -8.25
N LYS A 148 16.06 11.14 -9.21
CA LYS A 148 17.11 10.65 -10.10
C LYS A 148 17.33 11.54 -11.32
N GLY A 149 16.43 12.50 -11.56
CA GLY A 149 16.49 13.38 -12.73
C GLY A 149 16.25 12.64 -14.05
N ILE A 150 15.47 11.55 -14.03
CA ILE A 150 15.21 10.71 -15.20
C ILE A 150 13.77 10.84 -15.68
N THR A 151 13.58 10.61 -16.97
CA THR A 151 12.27 10.55 -17.64
C THR A 151 11.63 9.16 -17.52
N LEU A 152 10.34 9.07 -17.84
CA LEU A 152 9.64 7.79 -17.93
C LEU A 152 10.27 6.86 -18.98
N ALA A 153 10.75 7.41 -20.09
CA ALA A 153 11.36 6.62 -21.16
C ALA A 153 12.68 5.98 -20.71
N GLU A 154 13.53 6.76 -20.04
CA GLU A 154 14.78 6.29 -19.46
C GLU A 154 14.52 5.26 -18.35
N LEU A 155 13.52 5.49 -17.50
CA LEU A 155 13.11 4.52 -16.48
C LEU A 155 12.66 3.19 -17.11
N LYS A 156 11.87 3.20 -18.19
CA LYS A 156 11.48 1.94 -18.88
C LYS A 156 12.68 1.17 -19.41
N ALA A 157 13.69 1.89 -19.94
CA ALA A 157 14.89 1.29 -20.49
C ALA A 157 15.81 0.66 -19.41
N THR A 158 15.76 1.15 -18.16
CA THR A 158 16.65 0.69 -17.08
C THR A 158 15.98 -0.19 -16.02
N ALA A 159 14.68 0.01 -15.77
CA ALA A 159 13.96 -0.67 -14.69
C ALA A 159 13.06 -1.83 -15.15
N VAL A 160 12.63 -1.85 -16.41
CA VAL A 160 11.55 -2.75 -16.88
C VAL A 160 12.02 -3.76 -17.93
N VAL A 161 13.21 -3.59 -18.51
CA VAL A 161 13.69 -4.45 -19.59
C VAL A 161 15.09 -4.91 -19.27
N VAL A 162 15.26 -6.23 -19.18
CA VAL A 162 16.46 -7.03 -19.48
C VAL A 162 17.65 -6.16 -19.90
N SER A 163 18.35 -5.63 -18.90
CA SER A 163 19.45 -4.68 -19.08
C SER A 163 20.52 -5.09 -18.10
N GLN A 164 21.78 -5.14 -18.56
CA GLN A 164 22.95 -5.44 -17.74
C GLN A 164 23.17 -4.44 -16.59
N GLN A 165 22.34 -3.40 -16.48
CA GLN A 165 22.35 -2.38 -15.44
C GLN A 165 20.98 -2.28 -14.75
N VAL A 166 20.46 -3.40 -14.25
CA VAL A 166 19.21 -3.44 -13.48
C VAL A 166 19.25 -2.47 -12.31
N ASP A 167 18.29 -1.56 -12.26
CA ASP A 167 18.03 -0.73 -11.09
C ASP A 167 17.42 -1.60 -9.96
N ARG A 168 18.27 -2.03 -9.03
CA ARG A 168 17.86 -2.95 -7.94
C ARG A 168 16.82 -2.34 -7.00
N GLU A 169 16.83 -1.02 -6.80
CA GLU A 169 15.86 -0.33 -5.93
C GLU A 169 14.47 -0.40 -6.56
N VAL A 170 14.36 -0.03 -7.84
CA VAL A 170 13.09 -0.05 -8.56
C VAL A 170 12.61 -1.48 -8.77
N ARG A 171 13.52 -2.40 -9.10
CA ARG A 171 13.18 -3.82 -9.27
C ARG A 171 12.65 -4.45 -7.99
N ALA A 172 13.29 -4.19 -6.84
CA ALA A 172 12.79 -4.68 -5.56
C ALA A 172 11.40 -4.11 -5.26
N PHE A 173 11.22 -2.80 -5.47
CA PHE A 173 9.92 -2.17 -5.25
C PHE A 173 8.82 -2.75 -6.15
N LEU A 174 9.07 -2.85 -7.47
CA LEU A 174 8.09 -3.34 -8.44
C LEU A 174 7.85 -4.84 -8.34
N GLY A 175 8.86 -5.61 -7.93
CA GLY A 175 8.74 -7.04 -7.70
C GLY A 175 7.76 -7.38 -6.59
N GLY A 176 7.57 -6.46 -5.63
CA GLY A 176 6.66 -6.64 -4.50
C GLY A 176 6.93 -7.93 -3.72
N THR A 177 5.93 -8.39 -2.99
CA THR A 177 6.02 -9.65 -2.25
C THR A 177 6.08 -10.87 -3.18
N LEU A 178 5.57 -10.75 -4.41
CA LEU A 178 5.59 -11.85 -5.39
C LEU A 178 7.02 -12.26 -5.76
N ARG A 179 7.88 -11.29 -6.08
CA ARG A 179 9.28 -11.56 -6.40
C ARG A 179 9.99 -12.22 -5.22
N GLU A 180 9.79 -11.70 -4.01
CA GLU A 180 10.40 -12.23 -2.80
C GLU A 180 9.95 -13.68 -2.53
N ALA A 181 8.66 -13.96 -2.63
CA ALA A 181 8.11 -15.29 -2.43
C ALA A 181 8.62 -16.31 -3.47
N MET A 182 8.65 -15.94 -4.75
CA MET A 182 9.16 -16.84 -5.80
C MET A 182 10.64 -17.16 -5.59
N LEU A 183 11.47 -16.15 -5.35
CA LEU A 183 12.91 -16.34 -5.10
C LEU A 183 13.16 -17.10 -3.79
N GLY A 184 12.34 -16.88 -2.76
CA GLY A 184 12.40 -17.60 -1.50
C GLY A 184 12.13 -19.10 -1.68
N ILE A 185 11.05 -19.46 -2.38
CA ILE A 185 10.72 -20.86 -2.68
C ILE A 185 11.85 -21.52 -3.48
N MET A 186 12.35 -20.87 -4.52
CA MET A 186 13.45 -21.42 -5.34
C MET A 186 14.73 -21.56 -4.52
N GLY A 187 15.06 -20.59 -3.66
CA GLY A 187 16.21 -20.64 -2.76
C GLY A 187 16.13 -21.79 -1.75
N GLU A 188 14.97 -21.98 -1.12
CA GLU A 188 14.74 -23.08 -0.17
C GLU A 188 14.94 -24.45 -0.84
N VAL A 189 14.38 -24.63 -2.04
CA VAL A 189 14.57 -25.87 -2.81
C VAL A 189 16.04 -26.02 -3.23
N ALA A 190 16.72 -24.96 -3.65
CA ALA A 190 18.13 -25.01 -4.02
C ALA A 190 19.03 -25.48 -2.86
N GLU A 191 18.73 -25.04 -1.63
CA GLU A 191 19.49 -25.39 -0.42
C GLU A 191 19.16 -26.78 0.15
N SER A 192 17.97 -27.31 -0.12
CA SER A 192 17.49 -28.58 0.45
C SER A 192 17.35 -29.66 -0.62
N SER A 193 18.25 -30.65 -0.59
CA SER A 193 18.24 -31.77 -1.56
C SER A 193 17.04 -32.71 -1.44
N SER A 194 16.23 -32.60 -0.39
CA SER A 194 15.00 -33.39 -0.20
C SER A 194 13.75 -32.74 -0.79
N LEU A 195 13.86 -31.51 -1.31
CA LEU A 195 12.73 -30.78 -1.90
C LEU A 195 12.80 -30.80 -3.43
N GLU A 196 11.64 -30.66 -4.06
CA GLU A 196 11.48 -30.51 -5.50
C GLU A 196 10.59 -29.30 -5.79
N LEU A 197 10.81 -28.63 -6.91
CA LEU A 197 10.03 -27.48 -7.36
C LEU A 197 9.17 -27.91 -8.57
N HIS A 198 7.86 -27.79 -8.45
CA HIS A 198 6.95 -27.95 -9.59
C HIS A 198 6.32 -26.60 -9.93
N ALA A 199 6.47 -26.15 -11.17
CA ALA A 199 5.92 -24.88 -11.62
C ALA A 199 5.27 -25.01 -13.00
N ALA A 200 4.24 -24.21 -13.25
CA ALA A 200 3.64 -24.03 -14.56
C ALA A 200 3.79 -22.56 -14.93
N LEU A 201 4.79 -22.24 -15.74
CA LEU A 201 5.20 -20.86 -16.01
C LEU A 201 4.77 -20.43 -17.42
N TYR A 202 4.26 -19.21 -17.52
CA TYR A 202 3.86 -18.59 -18.78
C TYR A 202 4.62 -17.27 -18.95
N GLU A 203 5.10 -17.00 -20.18
CA GLU A 203 5.89 -15.79 -20.52
C GLU A 203 7.15 -15.57 -19.64
N LEU A 204 7.83 -16.65 -19.25
CA LEU A 204 9.08 -16.59 -18.49
C LEU A 204 10.22 -15.99 -19.32
N SER A 205 10.55 -14.73 -19.05
CA SER A 205 11.64 -13.98 -19.69
C SER A 205 12.52 -13.21 -18.69
N ASP A 206 12.21 -13.32 -17.40
CA ASP A 206 12.93 -12.63 -16.34
C ASP A 206 14.21 -13.38 -15.97
N GLU A 207 15.37 -12.76 -16.25
CA GLU A 207 16.69 -13.37 -16.05
C GLU A 207 16.95 -13.80 -14.60
N GLU A 208 16.45 -13.06 -13.61
CA GLU A 208 16.66 -13.42 -12.21
C GLU A 208 15.88 -14.67 -11.80
N LEU A 209 14.64 -14.80 -12.29
CA LEU A 209 13.86 -16.02 -12.08
C LEU A 209 14.45 -17.21 -12.85
N ILE A 210 14.96 -16.97 -14.06
CA ILE A 210 15.66 -18.01 -14.84
C ILE A 210 16.91 -18.48 -14.09
N ASP A 211 17.75 -17.56 -13.61
CA ASP A 211 18.96 -17.90 -12.85
C ASP A 211 18.63 -18.69 -11.57
N ALA A 212 17.57 -18.31 -10.87
CA ALA A 212 17.11 -19.02 -9.68
C ALA A 212 16.60 -20.44 -10.00
N LEU A 213 15.87 -20.63 -11.11
CA LEU A 213 15.45 -21.95 -11.58
C LEU A 213 16.66 -22.82 -11.98
N VAL A 214 17.64 -22.24 -12.68
CA VAL A 214 18.89 -22.93 -13.06
C VAL A 214 19.65 -23.40 -11.82
N ALA A 215 19.66 -22.62 -10.74
CA ALA A 215 20.31 -22.99 -9.49
C ALA A 215 19.66 -24.21 -8.80
N VAL A 216 18.36 -24.44 -9.00
CA VAL A 216 17.66 -25.63 -8.50
C VAL A 216 18.06 -26.90 -9.29
N GLY A 217 18.33 -26.76 -10.58
CA GLY A 217 18.80 -27.84 -11.46
C GLY A 217 17.73 -28.87 -11.81
N GLU A 218 18.09 -30.15 -11.85
CA GLU A 218 17.20 -31.26 -12.28
C GLU A 218 15.94 -31.44 -11.42
N ARG A 219 15.86 -30.77 -10.27
CA ARG A 219 14.71 -30.80 -9.34
C ARG A 219 13.68 -29.72 -9.64
N ALA A 220 13.92 -28.86 -10.63
CA ALA A 220 12.95 -27.89 -11.12
C ALA A 220 12.15 -28.48 -12.28
N HIS A 221 10.90 -28.85 -12.01
CA HIS A 221 9.93 -29.37 -12.97
C HIS A 221 9.07 -28.22 -13.49
N VAL A 222 9.49 -27.61 -14.59
CA VAL A 222 8.94 -26.38 -15.20
C VAL A 222 8.27 -26.63 -16.55
#